data_AF-A0A2W4SZI3-F1
#
_entry.id   AF-A0A2W4SZI3-F1
#
_cell.length_a   1.000
_cell.length_b   1.000
_cell.length_c   1.000
_cell.angle_alpha   90.00
_cell.angle_beta   90.00
_cell.angle_gamma   90.00
#
_symmetry.space_group_name_H-M   'P 1'
#
loop_
_entity.id
_entity.type
_entity.pdbx_description
1 polymer ?
#
loop_
_entity_poly.entity_id
_entity_poly.type
_entity_poly.pdbx_seq_one_letter_code
_entity_poly.pdbx_strand_id
1 'polypeptide(L)'
;MEPKDIVYAISIMLTFAVGVWSLVLNYRNTRRTNFINTVTSQRVRWIEQLRQDISAFSGLTYTWSASNMEGKPQEYEMVNEIDRLRHVIRLRLNPAGTHDKRVEALLEEIPRYTDPSQSAKLSAALNDLTATTQFLLKEEWEKVKREAQPRRPPKFPHLRPPEIPPPLT
;
A
#
# COMPACT_ATOMS: atom_id res chain seq x y z
N MET A 1 -44.08 -46.65 7.61
CA MET A 1 -43.76 -45.43 6.84
C MET A 1 -43.96 -45.77 5.39
N GLU A 2 -44.70 -44.95 4.65
CA GLU A 2 -44.77 -45.15 3.21
C GLU A 2 -43.38 -44.89 2.60
N PRO A 3 -42.99 -45.60 1.53
CA PRO A 3 -41.73 -45.34 0.84
C PRO A 3 -41.58 -43.87 0.41
N LYS A 4 -42.70 -43.17 0.18
CA LYS A 4 -42.75 -41.73 -0.12
C LYS A 4 -42.27 -40.86 1.04
N ASP A 5 -42.62 -41.18 2.27
CA ASP A 5 -42.21 -40.43 3.47
C ASP A 5 -40.69 -40.51 3.67
N ILE A 6 -40.12 -41.68 3.41
CA ILE A 6 -38.66 -41.91 3.48
C ILE A 6 -37.96 -41.05 2.41
N VAL A 7 -38.50 -41.00 1.19
CA VAL A 7 -37.95 -40.17 0.11
C VAL A 7 -38.02 -38.67 0.45
N TYR A 8 -39.12 -38.19 1.03
CA TYR A 8 -39.23 -36.80 1.48
C TYR A 8 -38.27 -36.47 2.63
N ALA A 9 -38.12 -37.37 3.60
CA ALA A 9 -37.17 -37.17 4.70
C ALA A 9 -35.72 -37.08 4.20
N ILE A 10 -35.34 -37.95 3.25
CA ILE A 10 -34.01 -37.94 2.63
C ILE A 10 -33.77 -36.64 1.85
N SER A 11 -34.76 -36.16 1.08
CA SER A 11 -34.61 -34.93 0.30
C SER A 11 -34.47 -33.68 1.17
N ILE A 12 -35.21 -33.61 2.29
CA ILE A 12 -35.08 -32.54 3.28
C ILE A 12 -33.69 -32.57 3.93
N MET A 13 -33.23 -33.74 4.38
CA MET A 13 -31.89 -33.89 4.96
C MET A 13 -30.79 -33.52 3.97
N LEU A 14 -30.90 -33.93 2.71
CA LEU A 14 -29.93 -33.61 1.67
C LEU A 14 -29.86 -32.09 1.43
N THR A 15 -31.01 -31.43 1.33
CA THR A 15 -31.09 -29.97 1.15
C THR A 15 -30.48 -29.24 2.34
N PHE A 16 -30.77 -29.70 3.56
CA PHE A 16 -30.20 -29.14 4.78
C PHE A 16 -28.67 -29.29 4.81
N ALA A 17 -28.15 -30.48 4.48
CA ALA A 17 -26.71 -30.73 4.45
C ALA A 17 -25.99 -29.83 3.42
N VAL A 18 -26.57 -29.64 2.23
CA VAL A 18 -26.03 -28.71 1.22
C VAL A 18 -26.06 -27.26 1.71
N GLY A 19 -27.12 -26.86 2.41
CA GLY A 19 -27.24 -25.53 3.02
C GLY A 19 -26.16 -25.27 4.07
N VAL A 20 -25.96 -26.22 4.99
CA VAL A 20 -24.91 -26.14 6.02
C VAL A 20 -23.52 -26.10 5.38
N TRP A 21 -23.26 -26.95 4.39
CA TRP A 21 -22.00 -26.97 3.65
C TRP A 21 -21.71 -25.63 2.98
N SER A 22 -22.71 -25.06 2.29
CA SER A 22 -22.58 -23.76 1.62
C SER A 22 -22.34 -22.63 2.62
N LEU A 23 -23.00 -22.66 3.78
CA LEU A 23 -22.80 -21.68 4.85
C LEU A 23 -21.38 -21.76 5.42
N VAL A 24 -20.86 -22.96 5.67
CA VAL A 24 -19.48 -23.16 6.16
C VAL A 24 -18.45 -22.66 5.15
N LEU A 25 -18.63 -22.98 3.85
CA LEU A 25 -17.74 -22.49 2.80
C LEU A 25 -17.77 -20.97 2.69
N ASN A 26 -18.96 -20.36 2.68
CA ASN A 26 -19.12 -18.91 2.62
C ASN A 26 -18.49 -18.23 3.83
N TYR A 27 -18.71 -18.74 5.03
CA TYR A 27 -18.12 -18.17 6.25
C TYR A 27 -16.59 -18.16 6.21
N ARG A 28 -15.97 -19.27 5.79
CA ARG A 28 -14.51 -19.38 5.67
C ARG A 28 -13.96 -18.43 4.59
N ASN A 29 -14.63 -18.35 3.44
CA ASN A 29 -14.24 -17.47 2.36
C ASN A 29 -14.35 -16.00 2.77
N THR A 30 -15.46 -15.59 3.39
CA THR A 30 -15.69 -14.23 3.86
C THR A 30 -14.63 -13.77 4.86
N ARG A 31 -14.28 -14.61 5.86
CA ARG A 31 -13.23 -14.24 6.83
C ARG A 31 -11.88 -13.98 6.16
N ARG A 32 -11.48 -14.83 5.21
CA ARG A 32 -10.22 -14.67 4.47
C ARG A 32 -10.23 -13.40 3.62
N THR A 33 -11.33 -13.16 2.90
CA THR A 33 -11.50 -11.97 2.06
C THR A 33 -11.46 -10.70 2.90
N ASN A 34 -12.13 -10.67 4.05
CA ASN A 34 -12.11 -9.53 4.95
C ASN A 34 -10.69 -9.22 5.44
N PHE A 35 -9.94 -10.26 5.87
CA PHE A 35 -8.55 -10.08 6.29
C PHE A 35 -7.67 -9.50 5.17
N ILE A 36 -7.74 -10.05 3.95
CA ILE A 36 -6.98 -9.54 2.80
C ILE A 36 -7.35 -8.09 2.51
N ASN A 37 -8.65 -7.78 2.41
CA ASN A 37 -9.12 -6.43 2.14
C ASN A 37 -8.67 -5.42 3.20
N THR A 38 -8.68 -5.82 4.48
CA THR A 38 -8.18 -4.98 5.57
C THR A 38 -6.67 -4.71 5.39
N VAL A 39 -5.84 -5.74 5.23
CA VAL A 39 -4.39 -5.56 5.07
C VAL A 39 -4.06 -4.72 3.83
N THR A 40 -4.70 -5.01 2.70
CA THR A 40 -4.55 -4.24 1.46
C THR A 40 -4.91 -2.77 1.67
N SER A 41 -6.02 -2.48 2.36
CA SER A 41 -6.43 -1.09 2.65
C SER A 41 -5.44 -0.37 3.57
N GLN A 42 -4.88 -1.07 4.58
CA GLN A 42 -3.86 -0.50 5.46
C GLN A 42 -2.57 -0.22 4.70
N ARG A 43 -2.17 -1.09 3.76
CA ARG A 43 -0.99 -0.84 2.91
C ARG A 43 -1.17 0.36 2.00
N VAL A 44 -2.35 0.54 1.39
CA VAL A 44 -2.66 1.74 0.60
C VAL A 44 -2.58 3.00 1.46
N ARG A 45 -3.09 2.96 2.70
CA ARG A 45 -2.95 4.08 3.65
C ARG A 45 -1.49 4.35 4.01
N TRP A 46 -0.69 3.30 4.24
CA TRP A 46 0.74 3.43 4.50
C TRP A 46 1.48 4.08 3.32
N ILE A 47 1.19 3.68 2.07
CA ILE A 47 1.75 4.31 0.85
C ILE A 47 1.45 5.81 0.83
N GLU A 48 0.20 6.19 1.10
CA GLU A 48 -0.22 7.58 1.04
C GLU A 48 0.45 8.42 2.12
N GLN A 49 0.49 7.90 3.36
CA GLN A 49 1.15 8.58 4.46
C GLN A 49 2.66 8.73 4.23
N LEU A 50 3.33 7.70 3.69
CA LEU A 50 4.75 7.80 3.36
C LEU A 50 5.02 8.89 2.31
N ARG A 51 4.15 9.01 1.30
CA ARG A 51 4.26 10.09 0.29
C ARG A 51 4.13 11.47 0.92
N GLN A 52 3.16 11.64 1.83
CA GLN A 52 2.94 12.91 2.52
C GLN A 52 4.12 13.27 3.43
N ASP A 53 4.62 12.31 4.22
CA ASP A 53 5.75 12.51 5.12
C ASP A 53 7.04 12.88 4.34
N ILE A 54 7.33 12.19 3.23
CA ILE A 54 8.48 12.49 2.35
C ILE A 54 8.36 13.89 1.72
N SER A 55 7.16 14.26 1.27
CA SER A 55 6.89 15.59 0.70
C SER A 55 7.10 16.69 1.73
N ALA A 56 6.55 16.52 2.95
CA ALA A 56 6.73 17.46 4.06
C ALA A 56 8.21 17.59 4.45
N PHE A 57 8.92 16.47 4.57
CA PHE A 57 10.35 16.45 4.89
C PHE A 57 11.17 17.21 3.84
N SER A 58 10.89 16.97 2.56
CA SER A 58 11.62 17.59 1.45
C SER A 58 11.35 19.09 1.38
N GLY A 59 10.09 19.51 1.55
CA GLY A 59 9.70 20.91 1.59
C GLY A 59 10.34 21.66 2.76
N LEU A 60 10.21 21.13 3.98
CA LEU A 60 10.78 21.76 5.18
C LEU A 60 12.30 21.85 5.12
N THR A 61 12.99 20.80 4.63
CA THR A 61 14.45 20.83 4.52
C THR A 61 14.91 21.85 3.48
N TYR A 62 14.21 21.95 2.35
CA TYR A 62 14.50 22.98 1.35
C TYR A 62 14.27 24.38 1.90
N THR A 63 13.13 24.61 2.57
CA THR A 63 12.82 25.88 3.21
C THR A 63 13.87 26.25 4.26
N TRP A 64 14.27 25.28 5.10
CA TRP A 64 15.33 25.47 6.09
C TRP A 64 16.62 25.97 5.45
N SER A 65 17.12 25.28 4.43
CA SER A 65 18.37 25.66 3.74
C SER A 65 18.26 27.00 3.01
N ALA A 66 17.10 27.33 2.45
CA ALA A 66 16.89 28.58 1.72
C ALA A 66 16.61 29.78 2.65
N SER A 67 16.24 29.54 3.91
CA SER A 67 15.81 30.57 4.83
C SER A 67 16.94 30.97 5.79
N ASN A 68 17.27 32.26 5.87
CA ASN A 68 18.08 32.81 6.97
C ASN A 68 17.20 32.91 8.23
N MET A 69 16.83 31.76 8.79
CA MET A 69 16.07 31.65 10.05
C MET A 69 16.95 31.56 11.29
N GLU A 70 18.27 31.59 11.13
CA GLU A 70 19.24 31.52 12.21
C GLU A 70 18.95 32.56 13.31
N GLY A 71 18.77 32.08 14.54
CA GLY A 71 18.47 32.89 15.72
C GLY A 71 17.00 33.28 15.91
N LYS A 72 16.08 32.79 15.08
CA LYS A 72 14.64 33.06 15.23
C LYS A 72 13.93 31.98 16.05
N PRO A 73 12.88 32.30 16.82
CA PRO A 73 12.13 31.30 17.58
C PRO A 73 11.57 30.15 16.70
N GLN A 74 11.23 30.44 15.44
CA GLN A 74 10.70 29.44 14.50
C GLN A 74 11.74 28.40 14.04
N GLU A 75 13.03 28.67 14.22
CA GLU A 75 14.11 27.74 13.88
C GLU A 75 13.95 26.42 14.62
N TYR A 76 13.77 26.48 15.94
CA TYR A 76 13.65 25.30 16.79
C TYR A 76 12.47 24.42 16.37
N GLU A 77 11.31 25.03 16.09
CA GLU A 77 10.11 24.32 15.66
C GLU A 77 10.33 23.61 14.33
N MET A 78 10.98 24.28 13.37
CA MET A 78 11.23 23.70 12.05
C MET A 78 12.24 22.57 12.09
N VAL A 79 13.36 22.74 12.81
CA VAL A 79 14.38 21.70 12.99
C VAL A 79 13.78 20.48 13.69
N ASN A 80 12.96 20.69 14.73
CA ASN A 80 12.28 19.62 15.44
C ASN A 80 11.30 18.86 14.51
N GLU A 81 10.56 19.56 13.66
CA GLU A 81 9.64 18.89 12.72
C GLU A 81 10.39 18.11 11.63
N ILE A 82 11.50 18.64 11.10
CA ILE A 82 12.37 17.92 10.16
C ILE A 82 12.89 16.63 10.81
N ASP A 83 13.36 16.71 12.06
CA ASP A 83 13.86 15.56 12.80
C ASP A 83 12.77 14.54 13.12
N ARG A 84 11.57 15.01 13.51
CA ARG A 84 10.39 14.16 13.70
C ARG A 84 10.05 13.39 12.42
N LEU A 85 9.98 14.07 11.29
CA LEU A 85 9.69 13.45 9.99
C LEU A 85 10.76 12.44 9.61
N ARG A 86 12.05 12.74 9.82
CA ARG A 86 13.14 11.78 9.58
C ARG A 86 12.90 10.46 10.31
N HIS A 87 12.56 10.52 11.59
CA HIS A 87 12.31 9.34 12.41
C HIS A 87 11.03 8.61 12.02
N VAL A 88 9.93 9.34 11.76
CA VAL A 88 8.65 8.76 11.34
C VAL A 88 8.79 8.02 10.02
N ILE A 89 9.46 8.62 9.04
CA ILE A 89 9.73 7.98 7.75
C ILE A 89 10.57 6.72 7.97
N ARG A 90 11.67 6.81 8.72
CA ARG A 90 12.54 5.65 9.00
C ARG A 90 11.78 4.48 9.63
N LEU A 91 10.86 4.73 10.56
CA LEU A 91 10.05 3.69 11.20
C LEU A 91 9.04 3.01 10.26
N ARG A 92 8.64 3.69 9.17
CA ARG A 92 7.73 3.13 8.17
C ARG A 92 8.44 2.26 7.13
N LEU A 93 9.75 2.41 6.98
CA LEU A 93 10.55 1.69 5.99
C LEU A 93 10.82 0.26 6.42
N ASN A 94 10.97 -0.62 5.44
CA ASN A 94 11.38 -1.99 5.65
C ASN A 94 12.92 -2.09 5.61
N PRO A 95 13.61 -2.45 6.70
CA PRO A 95 15.08 -2.51 6.72
C PRO A 95 15.66 -3.58 5.78
N ALA A 96 14.86 -4.53 5.29
CA ALA A 96 15.28 -5.52 4.32
C ALA A 96 15.08 -5.07 2.85
N GLY A 97 14.36 -3.97 2.61
CA GLY A 97 14.02 -3.51 1.26
C GLY A 97 15.16 -2.75 0.58
N THR A 98 15.36 -2.99 -0.72
CA THR A 98 16.45 -2.36 -1.48
C THR A 98 16.25 -0.84 -1.60
N HIS A 99 15.06 -0.41 -2.02
CA HIS A 99 14.74 1.02 -2.12
C HIS A 99 14.60 1.66 -0.73
N ASP A 100 14.03 0.95 0.24
CA ASP A 100 13.95 1.40 1.64
C ASP A 100 15.31 1.77 2.22
N LYS A 101 16.33 0.92 2.04
CA LYS A 101 17.70 1.21 2.48
C LYS A 101 18.28 2.47 1.82
N ARG A 102 17.98 2.70 0.55
CA ARG A 102 18.44 3.92 -0.16
C ARG A 102 17.72 5.16 0.38
N VAL A 103 16.41 5.08 0.64
CA VAL A 103 15.66 6.15 1.31
C VAL A 103 16.27 6.43 2.69
N GLU A 104 16.54 5.40 3.49
CA GLU A 104 17.16 5.54 4.81
C GLU A 104 18.53 6.23 4.74
N ALA A 105 19.39 5.83 3.81
CA ALA A 105 20.68 6.48 3.59
C ALA A 105 20.54 7.97 3.22
N LEU A 106 19.60 8.30 2.33
CA LEU A 106 19.34 9.68 1.93
C LEU A 106 18.82 10.53 3.09
N LEU A 107 17.97 9.97 3.97
CA LEU A 107 17.50 10.64 5.18
C LEU A 107 18.64 10.98 6.15
N GLU A 108 19.71 10.18 6.19
CA GLU A 108 20.91 10.44 7.00
C GLU A 108 21.87 11.45 6.33
N GLU A 109 21.91 11.47 5.00
CA GLU A 109 22.79 12.37 4.22
C GLU A 109 22.24 13.80 4.11
N ILE A 110 20.94 13.95 3.84
CA ILE A 110 20.29 15.23 3.52
C ILE A 110 20.56 16.34 4.55
N PRO A 111 20.48 16.09 5.88
CA PRO A 111 20.76 17.13 6.88
C PRO A 111 22.17 17.74 6.76
N ARG A 112 23.14 17.04 6.16
CA ARG A 112 24.53 17.51 5.98
C ARG A 112 24.67 18.56 4.87
N TYR A 113 23.67 18.68 3.99
CA TYR A 113 23.65 19.61 2.87
C TYR A 113 22.81 20.86 3.14
N THR A 114 22.43 21.12 4.39
CA THR A 114 21.54 22.23 4.75
C THR A 114 22.20 23.61 4.66
N ASP A 115 23.53 23.67 4.58
CA ASP A 115 24.27 24.90 4.32
C ASP A 115 23.90 25.51 2.94
N PRO A 116 23.61 26.82 2.85
CA PRO A 116 23.25 27.49 1.60
C PRO A 116 24.25 27.27 0.45
N SER A 117 25.54 27.14 0.75
CA SER A 117 26.60 26.86 -0.25
C SER A 117 26.46 25.48 -0.91
N GLN A 118 25.69 24.57 -0.28
CA GLN A 118 25.47 23.20 -0.74
C GLN A 118 24.07 22.99 -1.33
N SER A 119 23.32 24.06 -1.60
CA SER A 119 21.97 24.01 -2.18
C SER A 119 21.84 23.10 -3.42
N ALA A 120 22.85 23.07 -4.29
CA ALA A 120 22.88 22.16 -5.44
C ALA A 120 22.94 20.68 -5.04
N LYS A 121 23.75 20.33 -4.04
CA LYS A 121 23.83 18.96 -3.48
C LYS A 121 22.55 18.58 -2.76
N LEU A 122 21.98 19.51 -1.98
CA LEU A 122 20.71 19.30 -1.31
C LEU A 122 19.59 19.02 -2.32
N SER A 123 19.47 19.84 -3.36
CA SER A 123 18.48 19.64 -4.42
C SER A 123 18.65 18.29 -5.11
N ALA A 124 19.89 17.89 -5.43
CA ALA A 124 20.17 16.59 -6.01
C ALA A 124 19.77 15.44 -5.06
N ALA A 125 20.08 15.53 -3.76
CA ALA A 125 19.72 14.53 -2.77
C ALA A 125 18.20 14.42 -2.54
N LEU A 126 17.48 15.56 -2.52
CA LEU A 126 16.01 15.58 -2.43
C LEU A 126 15.34 15.00 -3.68
N ASN A 127 15.90 15.25 -4.86
CA ASN A 127 15.43 14.64 -6.10
C ASN A 127 15.66 13.12 -6.10
N ASP A 128 16.82 12.66 -5.63
CA ASP A 128 17.11 11.23 -5.51
C ASP A 128 16.21 10.54 -4.45
N LEU A 129 15.92 11.22 -3.33
CA LEU A 129 14.95 10.77 -2.34
C LEU A 129 13.57 10.59 -2.97
N THR A 130 13.13 11.57 -3.76
CA THR A 130 11.86 11.52 -4.47
C THR A 130 11.82 10.37 -5.46
N ALA A 131 12.84 10.23 -6.31
CA ALA A 131 12.91 9.16 -7.32
C ALA A 131 12.95 7.77 -6.66
N THR A 132 13.79 7.58 -5.65
CA THR A 132 13.87 6.32 -4.90
C THR A 132 12.55 5.97 -4.24
N THR A 133 11.87 6.96 -3.64
CA THR A 133 10.54 6.78 -3.05
C THR A 133 9.52 6.40 -4.13
N GLN A 134 9.56 7.00 -5.32
CA GLN A 134 8.66 6.61 -6.42
C GLN A 134 8.83 5.14 -6.82
N PHE A 135 10.06 4.64 -6.89
CA PHE A 135 10.32 3.22 -7.15
C PHE A 135 9.76 2.33 -6.05
N LEU A 136 10.03 2.65 -4.77
CA LEU A 136 9.47 1.94 -3.61
C LEU A 136 7.93 1.88 -3.67
N LEU A 137 7.29 3.04 -3.88
CA LEU A 137 5.83 3.13 -3.94
C LEU A 137 5.26 2.35 -5.12
N LYS A 138 5.95 2.32 -6.27
CA LYS A 138 5.54 1.52 -7.43
C LYS A 138 5.60 0.03 -7.12
N GLU A 139 6.66 -0.45 -6.48
CA GLU A 139 6.78 -1.85 -6.09
C GLU A 139 5.65 -2.28 -5.14
N GLU A 140 5.36 -1.45 -4.14
CA GLU A 140 4.29 -1.70 -3.18
C GLU A 140 2.90 -1.63 -3.83
N TRP A 141 2.71 -0.70 -4.78
CA TRP A 141 1.49 -0.63 -5.57
C TRP A 141 1.25 -1.89 -6.42
N GLU A 142 2.30 -2.44 -7.04
CA GLU A 142 2.18 -3.71 -7.78
C GLU A 142 1.82 -4.88 -6.84
N LYS A 143 2.36 -4.90 -5.60
CA LYS A 143 1.97 -5.90 -4.59
C LYS A 143 0.49 -5.77 -4.23
N VAL A 144 0.02 -4.55 -3.95
CA VAL A 144 -1.40 -4.24 -3.66
C VAL A 144 -2.30 -4.72 -4.81
N LYS A 145 -1.95 -4.41 -6.06
CA LYS A 145 -2.73 -4.84 -7.23
C LYS A 145 -2.82 -6.36 -7.35
N ARG A 146 -1.73 -7.09 -7.10
CA ARG A 146 -1.73 -8.56 -7.12
C ARG A 146 -2.59 -9.16 -6.02
N GLU A 147 -2.60 -8.57 -4.83
CA GLU A 147 -3.42 -9.02 -3.70
C GLU A 147 -4.91 -8.70 -3.90
N ALA A 148 -5.21 -7.58 -4.54
CA ALA A 148 -6.58 -7.17 -4.86
C ALA A 148 -7.17 -7.89 -6.08
N GLN A 149 -6.36 -8.52 -6.94
CA GLN A 149 -6.87 -9.30 -8.07
C GLN A 149 -7.70 -10.48 -7.56
N PRO A 150 -8.96 -10.62 -8.01
CA PRO A 150 -9.75 -11.80 -7.72
C PRO A 150 -8.97 -13.03 -8.19
N ARG A 151 -8.75 -14.01 -7.31
CA ARG A 151 -8.27 -15.33 -7.75
C ARG A 151 -9.27 -15.82 -8.78
N ARG A 152 -8.87 -15.84 -10.06
CA ARG A 152 -9.71 -16.39 -11.12
C ARG A 152 -10.14 -17.80 -10.67
N PRO A 153 -11.43 -18.15 -10.72
CA PRO A 153 -11.80 -19.56 -10.65
C PRO A 153 -11.04 -20.29 -11.78
N PRO A 154 -10.75 -21.60 -11.63
CA PRO A 154 -10.11 -22.37 -12.69
C PRO A 154 -10.86 -22.10 -14.00
N LYS A 155 -10.10 -21.73 -15.05
CA LYS A 155 -10.64 -21.49 -16.40
C LYS A 155 -11.38 -22.76 -16.82
N PHE A 156 -12.70 -22.77 -16.75
CA PHE A 156 -13.50 -23.64 -17.60
C PHE A 156 -13.47 -23.00 -18.99
N PRO A 157 -12.72 -23.53 -19.97
CA PRO A 157 -12.51 -22.89 -21.27
C PRO A 157 -13.80 -22.79 -22.12
N HIS A 158 -14.84 -23.54 -21.73
CA HIS A 158 -16.01 -23.84 -22.55
C HIS A 158 -17.21 -22.89 -22.33
N LEU A 159 -17.11 -21.93 -21.41
CA LEU A 159 -18.22 -21.03 -21.04
C LEU A 159 -17.92 -19.55 -21.32
N ARG A 160 -17.11 -19.24 -22.33
CA ARG A 160 -17.07 -17.86 -22.85
C ARG A 160 -18.25 -17.68 -23.82
N PRO A 161 -19.20 -16.77 -23.55
CA PRO A 161 -20.13 -16.35 -24.60
C PRO A 161 -19.32 -15.77 -25.77
N PRO A 162 -19.75 -15.96 -27.02
CA PRO A 162 -19.02 -15.45 -28.18
C PRO A 162 -18.88 -13.93 -28.07
N GLU A 163 -17.64 -13.44 -28.22
CA GLU A 163 -17.35 -12.01 -28.28
C GLU A 163 -18.11 -11.41 -29.47
N ILE A 164 -19.03 -10.49 -29.18
CA ILE A 164 -19.72 -9.72 -30.22
C ILE A 164 -18.68 -8.75 -30.80
N PRO A 165 -18.39 -8.81 -32.10
CA PRO A 165 -17.43 -7.90 -32.70
C PRO A 165 -17.93 -6.45 -32.59
N PRO A 166 -17.03 -5.47 -32.38
CA PRO A 166 -17.42 -4.06 -32.32
C PRO A 166 -18.05 -3.64 -33.65
N PRO A 167 -19.03 -2.70 -33.63
CA PRO A 167 -19.66 -2.22 -34.85
C PRO A 167 -18.60 -1.58 -35.75
N LEU A 168 -18.61 -1.99 -37.02
CA LEU A 168 -17.77 -1.42 -38.06
C LEU A 168 -18.16 0.06 -38.22
N THR A 169 -17.23 0.95 -37.87
CA THR A 169 -17.26 2.37 -38.25
C THR A 169 -16.92 2.54 -39.72
#